data_AF-A0A7U6FS43-F1
#
_entry.id   AF-A0A7U6FS43-F1
#
_cell.length_a   1.000
_cell.length_b   1.000
_cell.length_c   1.000
_cell.angle_alpha   90.00
_cell.angle_beta   90.00
_cell.angle_gamma   90.00
#
_symmetry.space_group_name_H-M   'P 1'
#
loop_
_entity.id
_entity.type
_entity.pdbx_description
1 polymer ?
#
loop_
_entity_poly.entity_id
_entity_poly.type
_entity_poly.pdbx_seq_one_letter_code
_entity_poly.pdbx_strand_id
1 'polypeptide(L)' 'MIKVTLKKDNLGLLQVDIDGVNFGVFDDIDRGNLSWFPKRTEQLSGDQIIAIGEALNEANNQMRCT' A
#
# COMPACT_ATOMS: atom_id res chain seq x y z
N MET A 1 -1.64 -17.57 -1.09
CA MET A 1 -1.12 -16.41 -1.85
C MET A 1 -1.62 -15.18 -1.13
N ILE A 2 -0.71 -14.30 -0.69
CA ILE A 2 -1.09 -13.08 0.04
C ILE A 2 -1.59 -12.06 -0.97
N LYS A 3 -2.79 -11.53 -0.78
CA LYS A 3 -3.38 -10.56 -1.69
C LYS A 3 -3.53 -9.22 -0.98
N VAL A 4 -2.84 -8.20 -1.48
CA VAL A 4 -3.03 -6.81 -1.07
C VAL A 4 -4.22 -6.23 -1.82
N THR A 5 -5.12 -5.59 -1.10
CA THR A 5 -6.22 -4.82 -1.67
C THR A 5 -6.02 -3.35 -1.37
N LEU A 6 -6.04 -2.52 -2.41
CA LEU A 6 -5.95 -1.07 -2.28
C LEU A 6 -7.36 -0.47 -2.34
N LYS A 7 -7.72 0.33 -1.34
CA LYS A 7 -8.98 1.08 -1.32
C LYS A 7 -8.71 2.56 -1.11
N LYS A 8 -9.26 3.39 -2.00
CA LYS A 8 -9.18 4.84 -1.82
C LYS A 8 -10.17 5.29 -0.76
N ASP A 9 -9.72 6.07 0.22
CA ASP A 9 -10.59 6.67 1.21
C ASP A 9 -11.10 8.06 0.78
N ASN A 10 -11.93 8.67 1.63
CA ASN A 10 -12.52 10.00 1.38
C ASN A 10 -11.48 11.13 1.35
N LEU A 11 -10.27 10.90 1.85
CA LEU A 11 -9.15 11.85 1.84
C LEU A 11 -8.22 11.61 0.64
N GLY A 12 -8.49 10.58 -0.16
CA GLY A 12 -7.72 10.24 -1.35
C GLY A 12 -6.54 9.30 -1.09
N LEU A 13 -6.35 8.82 0.14
CA LEU A 13 -5.28 7.90 0.51
C LEU A 13 -5.63 6.47 0.08
N LEU A 14 -4.62 5.69 -0.31
CA LEU A 14 -4.80 4.29 -0.67
C LEU A 14 -4.54 3.40 0.55
N GLN A 15 -5.61 2.91 1.17
CA GLN A 15 -5.56 1.98 2.28
C GLN A 15 -5.01 0.62 1.83
N VAL A 16 -4.06 0.07 2.59
CA VAL A 16 -3.40 -1.21 2.32
C VAL A 16 -4.02 -2.29 3.20
N ASP A 17 -4.90 -3.11 2.62
CA ASP A 17 -5.60 -4.18 3.33
C ASP A 17 -5.08 -5.57 2.92
N ILE A 18 -4.79 -6.43 3.90
CA ILE A 18 -4.52 -7.87 3.72
C ILE A 18 -5.50 -8.64 4.62
N ASP A 19 -6.28 -9.56 4.05
CA ASP A 19 -7.27 -10.37 4.77
C ASP A 19 -8.23 -9.56 5.66
N GLY A 20 -8.60 -8.35 5.21
CA GLY A 20 -9.49 -7.44 5.94
C GLY A 20 -8.82 -6.63 7.06
N VAL A 21 -7.51 -6.80 7.26
CA VAL A 21 -6.71 -6.02 8.22
C VAL A 21 -5.97 -4.92 7.48
N ASN A 22 -6.12 -3.69 7.99
CA ASN A 22 -5.42 -2.52 7.47
C ASN A 22 -3.99 -2.45 8.02
N PHE A 23 -3.01 -2.53 7.13
CA PHE A 23 -1.58 -2.49 7.45
C PHE A 23 -0.95 -1.12 7.23
N GLY A 24 -1.69 -0.15 6.70
CA GLY A 24 -1.20 1.21 6.47
C GLY A 24 -1.84 1.86 5.28
N VAL A 25 -1.18 2.88 4.76
CA VAL A 25 -1.60 3.63 3.59
C VAL A 25 -0.45 3.80 2.60
N PHE A 26 -0.77 3.90 1.31
CA PHE A 26 0.11 4.51 0.33
C PHE A 26 -0.30 5.97 0.15
N ASP A 27 0.67 6.87 0.23
CA ASP A 27 0.49 8.31 0.13
C ASP A 27 1.65 8.97 -0.61
N ASP A 28 1.40 10.08 -1.30
CA ASP A 28 2.34 10.80 -2.16
C ASP A 28 2.80 12.14 -1.54
N ILE A 29 3.17 12.13 -0.26
CA ILE A 29 3.52 13.33 0.52
C ILE A 29 4.57 14.21 -0.20
N ASP A 30 5.54 13.59 -0.88
CA ASP A 30 6.62 14.29 -1.60
C ASP A 30 6.33 14.55 -3.10
N ARG A 31 5.07 14.40 -3.56
CA ARG A 31 4.62 14.66 -4.94
C ARG A 31 5.53 14.05 -6.01
N GLY A 32 5.66 12.73 -5.99
CA GLY A 32 6.43 12.03 -7.03
C GLY A 32 6.13 10.55 -7.10
N ASN A 33 6.20 9.85 -5.97
CA ASN A 33 5.84 8.45 -5.87
C ASN A 33 5.07 8.22 -4.57
N LEU A 34 4.16 7.25 -4.61
CA LEU A 34 3.58 6.66 -3.43
C LEU A 34 4.68 6.05 -2.56
N SER A 35 4.61 6.37 -1.27
CA SER A 35 5.36 5.76 -0.18
C SER A 35 4.39 4.98 0.70
N TRP A 36 4.86 3.88 1.28
CA TRP A 36 4.06 3.11 2.23
C TRP A 36 4.28 3.60 3.66
N PHE A 37 3.20 3.96 4.34
CA PHE A 37 3.16 4.38 5.73
C PHE A 37 2.47 3.29 6.57
N PRO A 38 3.24 2.45 7.28
CA PRO A 38 2.69 1.34 8.03
C PRO A 38 1.90 1.83 9.25
N LYS A 39 0.75 1.21 9.52
CA LYS A 39 -0.04 1.44 10.75
C LYS A 39 0.32 0.44 11.85
N ARG A 40 0.78 -0.76 11.47
CA ARG A 40 1.13 -1.87 12.38
C ARG A 40 2.27 -2.67 11.75
N THR A 41 3.48 -2.52 12.26
CA THR A 41 4.66 -3.29 11.78
C THR A 41 4.84 -4.61 12.54
N GLU A 42 4.36 -4.68 13.79
CA GLU A 42 4.57 -5.82 14.70
C GLU A 42 3.83 -7.11 14.29
N GLN A 43 2.93 -7.04 13.30
CA GLN A 43 2.09 -8.16 12.85
C GLN A 43 2.37 -8.60 11.41
N LEU A 44 3.47 -8.12 10.80
CA LEU A 44 3.81 -8.44 9.42
C LEU A 44 4.79 -9.59 9.32
N SER A 45 4.45 -10.61 8.54
CA SER A 45 5.40 -11.62 8.06
C SER A 45 6.23 -11.06 6.90
N GLY A 46 7.39 -11.69 6.64
CA GLY A 46 8.23 -11.33 5.49
C GLY A 46 7.47 -11.36 4.16
N ASP A 47 6.64 -12.37 3.95
CA ASP A 47 5.81 -12.50 2.74
C ASP A 47 4.80 -11.35 2.61
N GLN A 48 4.24 -10.87 3.71
CA GLN A 48 3.33 -9.71 3.69
C GLN A 48 4.07 -8.44 3.31
N ILE A 49 5.30 -8.24 3.80
CA ILE A 49 6.14 -7.11 3.43
C ILE A 49 6.46 -7.13 1.93
N ILE A 50 6.81 -8.31 1.39
CA ILE A 50 7.08 -8.48 -0.05
C ILE A 50 5.83 -8.13 -0.86
N ALA A 51 4.66 -8.68 -0.50
CA ALA A 51 3.41 -8.43 -1.21
C ALA A 51 3.01 -6.95 -1.19
N ILE A 52 3.24 -6.25 -0.08
CA ILE A 52 3.02 -4.80 0.01
C ILE A 52 3.97 -4.03 -0.91
N GLY A 53 5.25 -4.42 -0.98
CA GLY A 53 6.23 -3.81 -1.88
C GLY A 53 5.87 -4.00 -3.36
N GLU A 54 5.40 -5.19 -3.74
CA GLU A 54 4.91 -5.47 -5.10
C GLU A 54 3.70 -4.58 -5.44
N ALA A 55 2.71 -4.50 -4.53
CA ALA A 55 1.54 -3.65 -4.71
C ALA A 55 1.90 -2.16 -4.80
N LEU A 56 2.90 -1.71 -4.04
CA LEU A 56 3.40 -0.33 -4.09
C LEU A 56 4.04 -0.02 -5.45
N ASN A 57 4.85 -0.94 -5.97
CA ASN A 57 5.46 -0.80 -7.30
C ASN A 57 4.41 -0.73 -8.40
N GLU A 58 3.39 -1.59 -8.32
CA GLU A 58 2.28 -1.60 -9.28
C GLU A 58 1.50 -0.28 -9.23
N ALA A 59 1.14 0.20 -8.04
CA ALA A 59 0.42 1.47 -7.87
C ALA A 59 1.23 2.67 -8.41
N ASN A 60 2.54 2.71 -8.15
CA ASN A 60 3.43 3.74 -8.68
C ASN A 60 3.54 3.69 -10.22
N ASN A 61 3.57 2.50 -10.81
CA ASN A 61 3.60 2.36 -12.27
C ASN A 61 2.29 2.83 -12.92
N GLN A 62 1.14 2.59 -12.29
CA GLN A 62 -0.15 3.09 -12.76
C GLN A 62 -0.20 4.62 -12.71
N MET A 63 0.28 5.25 -11.61
CA MET A 63 0.37 6.71 -11.50
C MET A 63 1.25 7.35 -12.59
N ARG A 64 2.35 6.72 -12.98
CA ARG A 64 3.25 7.24 -14.03
C ARG A 64 2.67 7.16 -15.44
N CYS A 65 1.66 6.32 -15.66
CA CYS A 65 1.02 6.11 -16.96
C CYS A 65 -0.31 6.87 -17.10
N THR A 66 -0.67 7.72 -16.13
CA THR A 66 -1.85 8.60 -16.17
C THR A 66 -1.41 10.06 -16.28
#